data_AF-A0A0N4YBG0-F1
#
_entry.id   AF-A0A0N4YBG0-F1
#
_cell.length_a   1.000
_cell.length_b   1.000
_cell.length_c   1.000
_cell.angle_alpha   90.00
_cell.angle_beta   90.00
_cell.angle_gamma   90.00
#
_symmetry.space_group_name_H-M   'P 1'
#
loop_
_entity.id
_entity.type
_entity.pdbx_description
1 polymer ?
#
loop_
_entity_poly.entity_id
_entity_poly.type
_entity_poly.pdbx_seq_one_letter_code
_entity_poly.pdbx_strand_id
1 'polypeptide(L)'
;MQEVGESCFTFANRILATVHAAMARQDISYKMKRALEEFLTRLRREIRYHVKMDNPLTFEQAVTKAQTVEQILAWASADYVFNPGRPAATVLAQNSAGYFTSAGFPRKVSICDFSPSAPNLASPV
;
A
#
# COMPACT_ATOMS: atom_id res chain seq x y z
N MET A 1 -0.54 -20.01 -4.51
CA MET A 1 -0.13 -18.62 -4.89
C MET A 1 -1.40 -17.82 -5.13
N GLN A 2 -1.36 -16.48 -5.03
CA GLN A 2 -2.53 -15.65 -5.37
C GLN A 2 -2.93 -15.90 -6.83
N GLU A 3 -4.22 -16.11 -7.08
CA GLU A 3 -4.72 -16.45 -8.42
C GLU A 3 -4.84 -15.22 -9.34
N VAL A 4 -4.84 -15.45 -10.65
CA VAL A 4 -4.94 -14.38 -11.65
C VAL A 4 -6.34 -13.77 -11.56
N GLY A 5 -6.42 -12.51 -11.13
CA GLY A 5 -7.69 -11.80 -10.93
C GLY A 5 -8.27 -11.91 -9.51
N GLU A 6 -7.64 -12.66 -8.60
CA GLU A 6 -8.04 -12.70 -7.20
C GLU A 6 -7.56 -11.44 -6.47
N SER A 7 -8.47 -10.79 -5.71
CA SER A 7 -8.13 -9.63 -4.90
C SER A 7 -7.18 -9.96 -3.76
N CYS A 8 -6.36 -9.00 -3.32
CA CYS A 8 -5.49 -9.17 -2.15
C CYS A 8 -6.26 -9.57 -0.88
N PHE A 9 -7.50 -9.07 -0.71
CA PHE A 9 -8.35 -9.38 0.43
C PHE A 9 -8.83 -10.83 0.44
N THR A 10 -9.36 -11.30 -0.70
CA THR A 10 -9.81 -12.70 -0.84
C THR A 10 -8.65 -13.66 -0.62
N PHE A 11 -7.49 -13.33 -1.18
CA PHE A 11 -6.27 -14.09 -1.01
C PHE A 11 -5.83 -14.15 0.47
N ALA A 12 -5.85 -13.02 1.19
CA ALA A 12 -5.51 -12.96 2.61
C ALA A 12 -6.42 -13.86 3.46
N ASN A 13 -7.73 -13.82 3.24
CA ASN A 13 -8.69 -14.66 3.95
C ASN A 13 -8.46 -16.15 3.70
N ARG A 14 -8.12 -16.53 2.46
CA ARG A 14 -7.77 -17.91 2.12
C ARG A 14 -6.50 -18.38 2.84
N ILE A 15 -5.48 -17.53 2.92
CA ILE A 15 -4.24 -17.82 3.65
C ILE A 15 -4.54 -18.00 5.14
N LEU A 16 -5.33 -17.11 5.75
CA LEU A 16 -5.74 -17.24 7.15
C LEU A 16 -6.50 -18.55 7.40
N ALA A 17 -7.48 -18.88 6.57
CA ALA A 17 -8.23 -20.13 6.69
C ALA A 17 -7.33 -21.37 6.57
N THR A 18 -6.39 -21.35 5.62
CA THR A 18 -5.42 -22.44 5.41
C THR A 18 -4.52 -22.61 6.64
N VAL A 19 -3.99 -21.51 7.18
CA VAL A 19 -3.11 -21.53 8.36
C VAL A 19 -3.88 -21.95 9.60
N HIS A 20 -5.11 -21.48 9.80
CA HIS A 20 -5.95 -21.91 10.91
C HIS A 20 -6.27 -23.40 10.85
N ALA A 21 -6.58 -23.94 9.66
CA ALA A 21 -6.83 -25.36 9.47
C ALA A 21 -5.57 -26.21 9.72
N ALA A 22 -4.41 -25.79 9.18
CA ALA A 22 -3.15 -26.51 9.33
C ALA A 22 -2.58 -26.44 10.76
N MET A 23 -2.89 -25.38 11.50
CA MET A 23 -2.28 -25.08 12.80
C MET A 23 -3.32 -25.00 13.91
N ALA A 24 -4.35 -25.86 13.89
CA ALA A 24 -5.47 -25.81 14.84
C ALA A 24 -5.04 -25.73 16.32
N ARG A 25 -3.98 -26.44 16.71
CA ARG A 25 -3.47 -26.55 18.09
C ARG A 25 -2.42 -25.53 18.52
N GLN A 26 -2.01 -24.61 17.64
CA GLN A 26 -0.96 -23.63 17.92
C GLN A 26 -1.51 -22.33 18.51
N ASP A 27 -0.64 -21.50 19.08
CA ASP A 27 -0.98 -20.16 19.57
C ASP A 27 -1.37 -19.20 18.44
N ILE A 28 -2.30 -18.30 18.73
CA ILE A 28 -2.82 -17.31 17.77
C ILE A 28 -1.68 -16.43 17.22
N SER A 29 -0.77 -15.96 18.09
CA SER A 29 0.39 -15.16 17.68
C SER A 29 1.29 -15.90 16.69
N TYR A 30 1.48 -17.21 16.89
CA TYR A 30 2.27 -18.03 16.00
C TYR A 30 1.56 -18.27 14.66
N LYS A 31 0.23 -18.50 14.68
CA LYS A 31 -0.60 -18.57 13.46
C LYS A 31 -0.52 -17.28 12.65
N MET A 32 -0.63 -16.12 13.31
CA MET A 32 -0.58 -14.81 12.62
C MET A 32 0.79 -14.54 12.00
N LYS A 33 1.87 -14.86 12.71
CA LYS A 33 3.23 -14.77 12.15
C LYS A 33 3.38 -15.70 10.94
N ARG A 34 2.82 -16.90 11.00
CA ARG A 34 2.91 -17.85 9.90
C ARG A 34 2.04 -17.47 8.70
N ALA A 35 0.88 -16.90 8.95
CA ALA A 35 0.02 -16.31 7.92
C ALA A 35 0.70 -15.12 7.23
N LEU A 36 1.43 -14.28 7.96
CA LEU A 36 2.21 -13.18 7.37
C LEU A 36 3.28 -13.70 6.41
N GLU A 37 4.07 -14.69 6.85
CA GLU A 37 5.12 -15.29 6.02
C GLU A 37 4.54 -15.97 4.77
N GLU A 38 3.46 -16.75 4.90
CA GLU A 38 2.76 -17.38 3.78
C GLU A 38 2.14 -16.35 2.82
N PHE A 39 1.56 -15.28 3.36
CA PHE A 39 0.99 -14.20 2.56
C PHE A 39 2.07 -13.53 1.71
N LEU A 40 3.16 -13.06 2.33
CA LEU A 40 4.26 -12.40 1.61
C LEU A 40 4.97 -13.31 0.60
N THR A 41 5.06 -14.61 0.89
CA THR A 41 5.70 -15.60 -0.01
C THR A 41 4.83 -16.02 -1.18
N ARG A 42 3.50 -15.86 -1.09
CA ARG A 42 2.55 -16.27 -2.13
C ARG A 42 1.83 -15.09 -2.82
N LEU A 43 2.03 -13.86 -2.33
CA LEU A 43 1.51 -12.62 -2.92
C LEU A 43 2.08 -12.36 -4.33
N ARG A 44 1.31 -11.78 -5.24
CA ARG A 44 1.79 -11.46 -6.60
C ARG A 44 3.03 -10.58 -6.59
N ARG A 45 3.95 -10.82 -7.54
CA ARG A 45 5.25 -10.14 -7.60
C ARG A 45 5.11 -8.62 -7.67
N GLU A 46 4.15 -8.12 -8.45
CA GLU A 46 3.88 -6.69 -8.61
C GLU A 46 3.65 -5.99 -7.26
N ILE A 47 2.91 -6.62 -6.35
CA ILE A 47 2.52 -6.03 -5.06
C ILE A 47 3.54 -6.35 -3.98
N ARG A 48 4.13 -7.55 -4.02
CA ARG A 48 5.07 -8.07 -3.02
C ARG A 48 6.27 -7.14 -2.80
N TYR A 49 6.79 -6.52 -3.86
CA TYR A 49 7.90 -5.60 -3.73
C TYR A 49 7.55 -4.42 -2.81
N HIS A 50 6.41 -3.76 -3.06
CA HIS A 50 5.96 -2.62 -2.28
C HIS A 50 5.65 -2.96 -0.82
N VAL A 51 5.07 -4.14 -0.57
CA VAL A 51 4.78 -4.59 0.80
C VAL A 51 6.07 -4.93 1.56
N LYS A 52 7.08 -5.53 0.91
CA LYS A 52 8.37 -5.82 1.57
C LYS A 52 9.15 -4.55 1.92
N MET A 53 9.01 -3.48 1.15
CA MET A 53 9.66 -2.19 1.43
C MET A 53 9.17 -1.55 2.73
N ASP A 54 7.88 -1.73 3.06
CA ASP A 54 7.29 -1.20 4.30
C ASP A 54 7.61 -2.05 5.55
N ASN A 55 8.20 -3.24 5.38
CA ASN A 55 8.55 -4.17 6.45
C ASN A 55 7.43 -4.36 7.51
N PRO A 56 6.25 -4.86 7.11
CA PRO A 56 5.11 -5.01 8.02
C PRO A 56 5.43 -6.01 9.13
N LEU A 57 5.10 -5.64 10.37
CA LEU A 57 5.31 -6.48 11.55
C LEU A 57 4.12 -7.40 11.83
N THR A 58 2.95 -7.06 11.28
CA THR A 58 1.70 -7.81 11.47
C THR A 58 1.06 -8.20 10.15
N PHE A 59 0.28 -9.27 10.18
CA PHE A 59 -0.49 -9.73 9.03
C PHE A 59 -1.42 -8.63 8.48
N GLU A 60 -2.12 -7.94 9.38
CA GLU A 60 -3.07 -6.88 9.02
C GLU A 60 -2.38 -5.71 8.31
N GLN A 61 -1.22 -5.26 8.79
CA GLN A 61 -0.44 -4.21 8.12
C GLN A 61 -0.05 -4.62 6.69
N ALA A 62 0.37 -5.87 6.51
CA ALA A 62 0.72 -6.39 5.19
C ALA A 62 -0.50 -6.42 4.24
N VAL A 63 -1.68 -6.80 4.75
CA VAL A 63 -2.92 -6.84 3.96
C VAL A 63 -3.36 -5.43 3.57
N THR A 64 -3.42 -4.49 4.53
CA THR A 64 -3.81 -3.10 4.27
C THR A 64 -2.90 -2.49 3.21
N LYS A 65 -1.58 -2.68 3.34
CA LYS A 65 -0.64 -2.16 2.34
C LYS A 65 -0.82 -2.82 0.97
N ALA A 66 -1.00 -4.14 0.93
CA ALA A 66 -1.22 -4.87 -0.31
C ALA A 66 -2.49 -4.37 -1.04
N GLN A 67 -3.56 -4.09 -0.29
CA GLN A 67 -4.80 -3.51 -0.83
C GLN A 67 -4.60 -2.10 -1.37
N THR A 68 -3.89 -1.23 -0.64
CA THR A 68 -3.58 0.12 -1.14
C THR A 68 -2.78 0.06 -2.44
N VAL A 69 -1.77 -0.80 -2.52
CA VAL A 69 -0.94 -0.95 -3.73
C VAL A 69 -1.77 -1.55 -4.88
N GLU A 70 -2.62 -2.54 -4.62
CA GLU A 70 -3.56 -3.08 -5.60
C GLU A 70 -4.47 -1.99 -6.18
N GLN A 71 -5.00 -1.12 -5.32
CA GLN A 71 -5.82 0.01 -5.73
C GLN A 71 -5.03 1.03 -6.57
N ILE A 72 -3.82 1.40 -6.16
CA ILE A 72 -2.96 2.33 -6.92
C ILE A 72 -2.66 1.76 -8.32
N LEU A 73 -2.37 0.45 -8.41
CA LEU A 73 -2.13 -0.20 -9.70
C LEU A 73 -3.40 -0.21 -10.57
N ALA A 74 -4.56 -0.46 -9.97
CA ALA A 74 -5.84 -0.39 -10.66
C ALA A 74 -6.15 1.04 -11.16
N TRP A 75 -5.91 2.06 -10.33
CA TRP A 75 -6.12 3.46 -10.69
C TRP A 75 -5.17 3.92 -11.80
N ALA A 76 -3.88 3.60 -11.67
CA ALA A 76 -2.90 3.90 -12.71
C ALA A 76 -3.33 3.26 -14.05
N SER A 77 -3.83 2.01 -14.03
CA SER A 77 -4.33 1.36 -15.24
C SER A 77 -5.54 2.08 -15.85
N ALA A 78 -6.45 2.59 -15.03
CA ALA A 78 -7.62 3.34 -15.47
C ALA A 78 -7.27 4.72 -16.05
N ASP A 79 -6.27 5.40 -15.50
CA ASP A 79 -5.80 6.71 -16.00
C ASP A 79 -5.22 6.62 -17.42
N TYR A 80 -4.56 5.52 -17.79
CA TYR A 80 -4.15 5.31 -19.20
C TYR A 80 -5.33 5.11 -20.13
N VAL A 81 -6.38 4.43 -19.66
CA VAL A 81 -7.59 4.17 -20.46
C VAL A 81 -8.32 5.47 -20.75
N PHE A 82 -8.36 6.41 -19.79
CA PHE A 82 -9.01 7.70 -19.97
C PHE A 82 -8.15 8.72 -20.73
N ASN A 83 -6.82 8.56 -20.74
CA ASN A 83 -5.92 9.48 -21.43
C ASN A 83 -4.82 8.71 -22.20
N PRO A 84 -5.11 8.25 -23.43
CA PRO A 84 -4.22 7.38 -24.22
C PRO A 84 -2.91 8.04 -24.71
N GLY A 85 -2.58 9.25 -24.23
CA GLY A 85 -1.33 9.96 -24.57
C GLY A 85 -0.41 10.28 -23.39
N ARG A 86 -0.76 9.89 -22.15
CA ARG A 86 0.04 10.23 -20.97
C ARG A 86 1.02 9.09 -20.65
N PRO A 87 2.34 9.27 -20.81
CA PRO A 87 3.31 8.24 -20.44
C PRO A 87 3.22 7.95 -18.94
N ALA A 88 3.48 6.70 -18.61
CA ALA A 88 3.35 6.20 -17.26
C ALA A 88 4.09 7.04 -16.25
N ALA A 89 3.36 7.66 -15.33
CA ALA A 89 3.96 8.36 -14.22
C ALA A 89 4.73 7.32 -13.40
N THR A 90 6.05 7.30 -13.57
CA THR A 90 6.98 6.60 -12.71
C THR A 90 6.64 6.98 -11.28
N VAL A 91 6.18 6.01 -10.47
CA VAL A 91 5.92 6.19 -9.05
C VAL A 91 7.26 6.52 -8.38
N LEU A 92 7.51 7.80 -8.16
CA LEU A 92 8.66 8.27 -7.39
C LEU A 92 8.39 7.92 -5.93
N ALA A 93 9.22 7.04 -5.37
CA ALA A 93 9.31 6.83 -3.93
C ALA A 93 9.53 8.19 -3.25
N GLN A 94 8.57 8.62 -2.42
CA GLN A 94 8.69 9.84 -1.63
C GLN A 94 9.84 9.66 -0.63
N ASN A 95 10.99 10.26 -0.90
CA ASN A 95 11.97 10.55 0.13
C ASN A 95 11.51 11.80 0.89
N SER A 96 11.74 11.83 2.21
CA SER A 96 11.30 12.83 3.18
C SER A 96 11.93 14.23 3.02
N ALA A 97 12.50 14.53 1.86
CA ALA A 97 13.01 15.83 1.49
C ALA A 97 12.35 16.21 0.16
N GLY A 98 11.25 16.97 0.23
CA GLY A 98 10.29 17.22 -0.85
C GLY A 98 10.85 17.89 -2.12
N TYR A 99 11.70 17.18 -2.87
CA TYR A 99 12.17 17.59 -4.18
C TYR A 99 11.74 16.56 -5.23
N PHE A 100 10.73 16.92 -6.02
CA PHE A 100 10.37 16.20 -7.24
C PHE A 100 11.39 16.56 -8.33
N THR A 101 12.16 15.58 -8.80
CA THR A 101 12.99 15.74 -10.01
C THR A 101 12.38 14.95 -11.15
N SER A 102 11.64 15.62 -12.04
CA SER A 102 11.37 15.11 -13.39
C SER A 102 12.51 15.54 -14.31
N ALA A 103 13.20 14.57 -14.89
CA ALA A 103 14.10 14.84 -16.02
C ALA A 103 13.24 15.34 -17.19
N GLY A 104 13.22 16.66 -17.38
CA GLY A 104 12.48 17.35 -18.43
C GLY A 104 11.53 18.41 -17.88
N PHE A 105 11.98 19.67 -17.96
CA PHE A 105 11.28 20.93 -17.67
C PHE A 105 11.02 21.28 -16.20
N PRO A 106 11.72 22.30 -15.63
CA PRO A 106 11.39 22.83 -14.32
C PRO A 106 10.13 23.71 -14.45
N ARG A 107 8.97 23.20 -14.01
CA ARG A 107 7.83 24.06 -13.68
C ARG A 107 7.76 24.20 -12.16
N LYS A 108 8.07 25.40 -11.66
CA LYS A 108 7.75 25.83 -10.29
C LYS A 108 6.27 25.55 -10.03
N VAL A 109 5.96 24.63 -9.12
CA VAL A 109 4.63 24.54 -8.52
C VAL A 109 4.68 25.34 -7.23
N SER A 110 3.98 26.48 -7.21
CA SER A 110 3.73 27.25 -6.00
C SER A 110 2.65 26.52 -5.21
N ILE A 111 3.01 25.98 -4.04
CA ILE A 111 2.03 25.45 -3.08
C ILE A 111 1.48 26.68 -2.35
N CYS A 112 0.40 27.24 -2.87
CA CYS A 112 -0.47 28.11 -2.09
C CYS A 112 -1.64 27.26 -1.59
N ASP A 113 -2.03 27.50 -0.33
CA ASP A 113 -3.28 27.06 0.30
C ASP A 113 -3.29 25.70 0.99
N PHE A 114 -2.42 25.53 1.99
CA PHE A 114 -2.86 24.92 3.25
C PHE A 114 -2.55 25.89 4.39
N SER A 115 -3.50 26.77 4.68
CA SER A 115 -3.51 27.57 5.90
C SER A 115 -3.96 26.69 7.06
N PRO A 116 -3.11 26.39 8.07
CA PRO A 116 -3.58 25.76 9.29
C PRO A 116 -4.15 26.87 10.18
N SER A 117 -5.48 26.97 10.29
CA SER A 117 -6.08 27.79 11.35
C SER A 117 -5.68 27.20 12.70
N ALA A 118 -4.83 27.94 13.42
CA ALA A 118 -4.29 27.62 14.74
C ALA A 118 -5.39 27.62 15.83
N PRO A 119 -5.15 26.96 16.99
CA PRO A 119 -6.15 26.76 18.03
C PRO A 119 -6.29 28.02 18.90
N ASN A 120 -7.51 28.43 19.20
CA ASN A 120 -7.76 29.52 20.15
C ASN A 120 -7.80 28.99 21.58
N LEU A 121 -6.74 29.27 22.35
CA LEU A 121 -6.71 29.22 23.80
C LEU A 121 -6.51 30.66 24.31
N ALA A 122 -7.54 31.27 24.88
CA ALA A 122 -7.45 32.31 25.94
C ALA A 122 -8.86 32.76 26.38
N SER A 123 -9.23 32.46 27.63
CA SER A 123 -10.20 33.22 28.45
C SER A 123 -9.56 34.57 28.89
N PRO A 124 -10.14 35.44 29.77
CA PRO A 124 -11.50 35.60 30.31
C PRO A 124 -12.02 37.07 30.25
N VAL A 125 -13.28 37.33 30.66
CA VAL A 125 -13.73 38.58 31.33
C VAL A 125 -14.78 38.20 32.38
#